data_AF-A0A4Q5Z5Q6-F1
#
_entry.id   AF-A0A4Q5Z5Q6-F1
#
_cell.length_a   1.000
_cell.length_b   1.000
_cell.length_c   1.000
_cell.angle_alpha   90.00
_cell.angle_beta   90.00
_cell.angle_gamma   90.00
#
_symmetry.space_group_name_H-M   'P 1'
#
loop_
_entity.id
_entity.type
_entity.pdbx_description
1 polymer ?
#
loop_
_entity_poly.entity_id
_entity_poly.type
_entity_poly.pdbx_seq_one_letter_code
_entity_poly.pdbx_strand_id
1 'polypeptide(L)' 'MTNREILEKANQAFSEGNYEEFLTYCTEDTIWTYQGDRTLRGKNEVRDYLATAYEESTFKIETYIEEGEYLVA' A
#
# COMPACT_ATOMS: atom_id res chain seq x y z
N MET A 1 8.81 7.24 -12.58
CA MET A 1 8.08 5.97 -12.53
C MET A 1 6.62 6.30 -12.76
N THR A 2 5.89 5.46 -13.49
CA THR A 2 4.44 5.56 -13.59
C THR A 2 3.80 5.15 -12.26
N ASN A 3 2.53 5.52 -12.04
CA ASN A 3 1.79 5.06 -10.85
C ASN A 3 1.73 3.54 -10.77
N ARG A 4 1.67 2.88 -11.94
CA ARG A 4 1.71 1.42 -12.03
C ARG A 4 3.05 0.84 -11.60
N GLU A 5 4.16 1.39 -12.08
CA GLU A 5 5.49 0.95 -11.65
C GLU A 5 5.71 1.17 -10.14
N ILE A 6 5.16 2.25 -9.57
CA ILE A 6 5.17 2.50 -8.13
C ILE A 6 4.39 1.41 -7.40
N LEU A 7 3.15 1.14 -7.85
CA LEU A 7 2.27 0.17 -7.21
C LEU A 7 2.82 -1.26 -7.29
N GLU A 8 3.35 -1.68 -8.44
CA GLU A 8 3.95 -3.01 -8.62
C GLU A 8 5.14 -3.22 -7.68
N LYS A 9 6.03 -2.23 -7.53
CA LYS A 9 7.17 -2.30 -6.60
C LYS A 9 6.74 -2.28 -5.14
N ALA A 10 5.80 -1.40 -4.79
CA ALA A 10 5.26 -1.33 -3.45
C ALA A 10 4.63 -2.68 -3.07
N ASN A 11 3.83 -3.25 -3.96
CA ASN A 11 3.20 -4.54 -3.79
C ASN A 11 4.21 -5.68 -3.63
N GLN A 12 5.27 -5.69 -4.43
CA GLN A 12 6.34 -6.67 -4.26
C GLN A 12 6.94 -6.59 -2.85
N ALA A 13 7.36 -5.40 -2.42
CA ALA A 13 7.90 -5.19 -1.07
C ALA A 13 6.91 -5.63 0.03
N PHE A 14 5.62 -5.33 -0.15
CA PHE A 14 4.57 -5.76 0.77
C PHE A 14 4.45 -7.29 0.86
N SER A 15 4.47 -7.98 -0.28
CA SER A 15 4.35 -9.44 -0.35
C SER A 15 5.55 -10.17 0.26
N GLU A 16 6.73 -9.55 0.23
CA GLU A 16 7.96 -10.05 0.84
C GLU A 16 8.06 -9.72 2.35
N GLY A 17 7.05 -9.05 2.91
CA GLY A 17 7.04 -8.58 4.31
C GLY A 17 7.96 -7.38 4.56
N ASN A 18 8.51 -6.75 3.51
CA ASN A 18 9.36 -5.57 3.60
C ASN A 18 8.52 -4.29 3.69
N TYR A 19 7.83 -4.12 4.82
CA TYR A 19 6.91 -3.00 5.02
C TYR A 19 7.60 -1.63 5.07
N GLU A 20 8.87 -1.55 5.48
CA GLU A 20 9.60 -0.28 5.45
C GLU A 20 9.92 0.15 4.02
N GLU A 21 10.29 -0.78 3.13
CA GLU A 21 10.43 -0.46 1.70
C GLU A 21 9.09 -0.05 1.09
N PHE A 22 8.00 -0.76 1.40
CA PHE A 22 6.65 -0.37 0.98
C PHE A 22 6.33 1.09 1.37
N LEU A 23 6.65 1.49 2.62
CA LEU A 23 6.39 2.84 3.13
C LEU A 23 7.20 3.94 2.42
N THR A 24 8.28 3.60 1.70
CA THR A 24 9.02 4.57 0.87
C THR A 24 8.22 5.06 -0.33
N TYR A 25 7.27 4.25 -0.81
CA TYR A 25 6.38 4.60 -1.92
C TYR A 25 5.16 5.42 -1.48
N CYS A 26 4.92 5.57 -0.17
CA CYS A 26 3.86 6.40 0.39
C CYS A 26 4.35 7.84 0.67
N THR A 27 3.42 8.80 0.68
CA THR A 27 3.66 10.14 1.25
C THR A 27 3.52 10.11 2.78
N GLU A 28 4.12 11.08 3.48
CA GLU A 28 4.06 11.15 4.95
C GLU A 28 2.62 11.24 5.48
N ASP A 29 1.73 11.86 4.71
CA ASP A 29 0.32 12.11 4.98
C ASP A 29 -0.62 11.05 4.37
N THR A 30 -0.10 9.88 4.00
CA THR A 30 -0.90 8.78 3.42
C THR A 30 -2.15 8.46 4.24
N ILE A 31 -3.26 8.14 3.58
CA ILE A 31 -4.54 7.81 4.23
C ILE A 31 -4.97 6.43 3.77
N TRP A 32 -5.08 5.51 4.70
CA TRP A 32 -5.58 4.16 4.44
C TRP A 32 -7.00 4.03 4.96
N THR A 33 -7.96 3.89 4.05
CA THR A 33 -9.37 3.71 4.40
C THR A 33 -9.74 2.25 4.18
N TYR A 34 -10.04 1.53 5.25
CA TYR A 34 -10.55 0.17 5.18
C TYR A 34 -12.06 0.17 5.00
N GLN A 35 -12.61 -0.90 4.45
CA GLN A 35 -14.07 -1.09 4.50
C GLN A 35 -14.54 -1.14 5.95
N GLY A 36 -15.57 -0.34 6.28
CA GLY A 36 -16.03 -0.08 7.65
C GLY A 36 -15.57 1.29 8.15
N ASP A 37 -15.35 1.41 9.46
CA ASP A 37 -15.10 2.70 10.12
C ASP A 37 -13.62 2.95 10.46
N ARG A 38 -12.69 2.18 9.88
CA ARG A 38 -11.25 2.31 10.17
C ARG A 38 -10.54 3.14 9.10
N THR A 39 -9.94 4.24 9.53
CA THR A 39 -9.00 5.03 8.75
C THR A 39 -7.68 5.15 9.50
N LEU A 40 -6.56 4.85 8.84
CA LEU A 40 -5.22 5.17 9.34
C LEU A 40 -4.73 6.44 8.65
N ARG A 41 -4.09 7.33 9.41
CA ARG A 41 -3.63 8.63 8.95
C ARG A 41 -2.13 8.80 9.20
N GLY A 42 -1.42 8.95 8.10
CA GLY A 42 0.02 9.12 8.06
C GLY A 42 0.79 7.81 8.18
N LYS A 43 2.07 7.85 7.76
CA LYS A 43 2.93 6.65 7.72
C LYS A 43 3.11 5.98 9.08
N ASN A 44 3.11 6.73 10.17
CA ASN A 44 3.33 6.17 11.50
C ASN A 44 2.17 5.25 11.91
N GLU A 45 0.92 5.66 11.73
CA GLU A 45 -0.23 4.80 12.02
C GLU A 45 -0.28 3.57 11.10
N VAL A 46 0.11 3.74 9.82
CA VAL A 46 0.21 2.62 8.88
C VAL A 46 1.31 1.65 9.32
N ARG A 47 2.50 2.14 9.70
CA ARG A 47 3.62 1.31 10.18
C ARG A 47 3.24 0.49 11.40
N ASP A 48 2.66 1.14 12.42
CA ASP A 48 2.24 0.48 13.66
C ASP A 48 1.19 -0.59 13.38
N TYR A 49 0.30 -0.35 12.42
CA TYR A 49 -0.67 -1.35 11.97
C TYR A 49 0.00 -2.54 11.28
N LEU A 50 0.89 -2.29 10.31
CA LEU A 50 1.57 -3.35 9.55
C LEU A 50 2.39 -4.28 10.44
N ALA A 51 2.97 -3.76 11.52
CA ALA A 51 3.72 -4.55 12.50
C ALA A 51 2.87 -5.63 13.22
N THR A 52 1.53 -5.53 13.18
CA THR A 52 0.62 -6.42 13.90
C THR A 52 -0.38 -7.15 13.01
N ALA A 53 -0.64 -6.64 11.81
CA ALA A 53 -1.78 -7.07 11.00
C ALA A 53 -1.46 -8.18 10.00
N TYR A 54 -0.20 -8.36 9.61
CA TYR A 54 0.18 -9.22 8.50
C TYR A 54 1.45 -10.03 8.81
N GLU A 55 1.32 -11.35 8.88
CA GLU A 55 2.46 -12.29 8.95
C GLU A 55 2.91 -12.74 7.55
N GLU A 56 1.98 -12.95 6.62
CA GLU A 56 2.23 -13.27 5.20
C GLU A 56 1.09 -12.68 4.35
N SER A 57 1.43 -12.03 3.24
CA SER A 57 0.45 -11.38 2.36
C SER A 57 0.67 -11.81 0.92
N THR A 58 -0.23 -12.63 0.38
CA THR A 58 -0.28 -12.94 -1.04
C THR A 58 -1.50 -12.28 -1.66
N PHE A 59 -1.31 -11.62 -2.80
CA PHE A 59 -2.41 -11.03 -3.55
C PHE A 59 -2.10 -11.13 -5.04
N LYS A 60 -3.17 -11.28 -5.82
CA LYS A 60 -3.14 -11.40 -7.27
C LYS A 60 -3.93 -10.25 -7.85
N ILE A 61 -3.30 -9.48 -8.74
CA ILE A 61 -3.94 -8.37 -9.42
C ILE A 61 -4.60 -8.91 -10.68
N GLU A 62 -5.91 -8.71 -10.80
CA GLU A 62 -6.68 -9.18 -11.96
C GLU A 62 -6.84 -8.06 -13.01
N THR A 63 -6.83 -6.79 -12.61
CA THR A 63 -7.10 -5.66 -13.51
C THR A 63 -6.43 -4.40 -13.00
N TYR A 64 -5.95 -3.55 -13.90
CA TYR A 64 -5.53 -2.18 -13.59
C TYR A 64 -6.43 -1.19 -14.30
N ILE A 65 -6.83 -0.13 -13.60
CA ILE A 65 -7.57 1.01 -14.16
C ILE A 65 -6.75 2.27 -13.87
N GLU A 66 -6.34 2.98 -14.91
CA GLU A 66 -5.52 4.20 -14.85
C GLU A 66 -6.33 5.39 -15.39
N GLU A 67 -6.45 6.45 -14.59
CA GLU A 67 -7.13 7.70 -14.98
C GLU A 67 -6.35 8.91 -14.45
N GLY A 68 -5.56 9.55 -15.33
CA GLY A 68 -4.69 10.65 -14.94
C GLY A 68 -3.69 10.22 -13.86
N GLU A 69 -3.76 10.84 -12.68
CA GLU A 69 -2.91 10.53 -11.54
C GLU A 69 -3.49 9.42 -10.63
N TYR A 70 -4.63 8.83 -11.00
CA TYR A 70 -5.27 7.77 -10.23
C TYR A 70 -4.97 6.39 -10.82
N LEU A 71 -4.72 5.43 -9.93
CA LEU A 71 -4.55 4.02 -10.27
C LEU A 71 -5.32 3.13 -9.28
N VAL A 72 -6.02 2.13 -9.82
CA VAL A 72 -6.71 1.07 -9.06
C VAL A 72 -6.24 -0.28 -9.58
N ALA A 73 -6.02 -1.23 -8.66
CA ALA A 73 -5.59 -2.61 -8.93
C ALA A 73 -6.39 -3.62 -8.12
#